data_AF-U6L857-F1
#
_entry.id   AF-U6L857-F1
#
_cell.length_a   1.000
_cell.length_b   1.000
_cell.length_c   1.000
_cell.angle_alpha   90.00
_cell.angle_beta   90.00
_cell.angle_gamma   90.00
#
_symmetry.space_group_name_H-M   'P 1'
#
loop_
_entity.id
_entity.type
_entity.pdbx_description
1 polymer ?
#
loop_
_entity_poly.entity_id
_entity_poly.type
_entity_poly.pdbx_seq_one_letter_code
_entity_poly.pdbx_strand_id
1 'polypeptide(L)'
;MALRARQEQQLHLAIALYLEAKFPEAHRAFEREANVDFSAASSPARGDEKFDSETLPKRWAATARLQARVTALQHQLQQQEQQLNLFTAAASAAATSSTGAPGLPSPKPSSVISVQRQPLICCTFHPLLPQLLAGADDGSIRVISLEGGSSGASLLRSYKGHSASVTGLAFDPSGRW
;
A
#
# COMPACT_ATOMS: atom_id res chain seq x y z
N MET A 1 -28.52 15.71 4.59
CA MET A 1 -27.99 15.12 5.84
C MET A 1 -28.75 15.76 6.99
N ALA A 2 -29.71 15.06 7.60
CA ALA A 2 -30.40 15.56 8.78
C ALA A 2 -29.54 15.31 10.03
N LEU A 3 -29.47 16.28 10.95
CA LEU A 3 -28.81 16.06 12.25
C LEU A 3 -29.64 15.06 13.06
N ARG A 4 -28.97 14.20 13.83
CA ARG A 4 -29.68 13.37 14.82
C ARG A 4 -30.20 14.26 15.94
N ALA A 5 -31.34 13.92 16.54
CA ALA A 5 -31.95 14.70 17.62
C ALA A 5 -30.97 15.04 18.76
N ARG A 6 -30.09 14.12 19.15
CA ARG A 6 -29.04 14.37 20.15
C ARG A 6 -28.00 15.40 19.69
N GLN A 7 -27.60 15.36 18.41
CA GLN A 7 -26.63 16.30 17.85
C GLN A 7 -27.24 17.70 17.70
N GLU A 8 -28.52 17.77 17.37
CA GLU A 8 -29.29 19.01 17.31
C GLU A 8 -29.40 19.66 18.70
N GLN A 9 -29.72 18.89 19.74
CA GLN A 9 -29.73 19.37 21.13
C GLN A 9 -28.35 19.90 21.57
N GLN A 10 -27.26 19.19 21.24
CA GLN A 10 -25.90 19.62 21.53
C GLN A 10 -25.52 20.90 20.77
N LEU A 11 -25.98 21.05 19.53
CA LEU A 11 -25.76 22.24 18.73
C LEU A 11 -26.50 23.45 19.33
N HIS A 12 -27.77 23.28 19.71
CA HIS A 12 -28.56 24.34 20.35
C HIS A 12 -27.92 24.78 21.67
N LEU A 13 -27.44 23.84 22.49
CA LEU A 13 -26.71 24.14 23.72
C LEU A 13 -25.42 24.94 23.46
N ALA A 14 -24.62 24.52 22.48
CA ALA A 14 -23.38 25.22 22.13
C ALA A 14 -23.63 26.63 21.56
N ILE A 15 -24.72 26.81 20.81
CA ILE A 15 -25.16 28.12 20.30
C ILE A 15 -25.64 29.01 21.46
N ALA A 16 -26.46 28.49 22.37
CA ALA A 16 -26.94 29.23 23.53
C ALA A 16 -25.77 29.76 24.38
N LEU A 17 -24.81 28.90 24.76
CA LEU A 17 -23.64 29.30 25.54
C LEU A 17 -22.73 30.31 24.82
N TYR A 18 -22.66 30.25 23.49
CA TYR A 18 -21.92 31.23 22.70
C TYR A 18 -22.63 32.59 22.68
N LEU A 19 -23.96 32.59 22.52
CA LEU A 19 -24.77 33.80 22.55
C LEU A 19 -24.81 34.42 23.94
N GLU A 20 -24.83 33.62 25.00
CA GLU A 20 -24.81 34.11 26.39
C GLU A 20 -23.57 34.99 26.64
N ALA A 21 -22.42 34.51 26.17
CA ALA A 21 -21.14 35.18 26.39
C ALA A 21 -20.94 36.44 25.53
N LYS A 22 -21.58 36.56 24.35
CA LYS A 22 -21.30 37.64 23.39
C LYS A 22 -22.50 38.51 23.02
N PHE A 23 -23.72 37.97 23.06
CA PHE A 23 -24.95 38.58 22.54
C PHE A 23 -26.18 38.23 23.43
N PRO A 24 -26.29 38.81 24.63
CA PRO A 24 -27.29 38.40 25.62
C PRO A 24 -28.75 38.68 25.21
N GLU A 25 -29.00 39.68 24.36
CA GLU A 25 -30.35 39.93 23.82
C GLU A 25 -30.78 38.86 22.82
N ALA A 26 -29.86 38.41 21.97
CA ALA A 26 -30.08 37.33 21.03
C ALA A 26 -30.30 35.99 21.75
N HIS A 27 -29.59 35.75 22.86
CA HIS A 27 -29.81 34.58 23.72
C HIS A 27 -31.27 34.47 24.20
N ARG A 28 -31.84 35.56 24.72
CA ARG A 28 -33.22 35.59 25.23
C ARG A 28 -34.27 35.41 24.13
N ALA A 29 -33.98 35.83 22.91
CA ALA A 29 -34.84 35.53 21.76
C ALA A 29 -34.74 34.04 21.39
N PHE A 30 -33.52 33.50 21.35
CA PHE A 30 -33.25 32.11 21.02
C PHE A 30 -33.87 31.13 22.01
N GLU A 31 -33.81 31.39 23.32
CA GLU A 31 -34.48 30.56 24.34
C GLU A 31 -36.00 30.48 24.14
N ARG A 32 -36.63 31.62 23.81
CA ARG A 32 -38.09 31.68 23.55
C ARG A 32 -38.49 30.89 22.31
N GLU A 33 -37.66 30.93 21.27
CA GLU A 33 -37.93 30.23 20.00
C GLU A 33 -37.60 28.73 20.09
N ALA A 34 -36.50 28.38 20.76
CA ALA A 34 -36.07 27.00 20.95
C ALA A 34 -36.95 26.25 21.97
N ASN A 35 -37.75 26.97 22.78
CA ASN A 35 -38.60 26.44 23.84
C ASN A 35 -37.83 25.53 24.82
N VAL A 36 -36.58 25.90 25.12
CA VAL A 36 -35.68 25.20 26.02
C VAL A 36 -34.98 26.23 26.91
N ASP A 37 -35.10 26.06 28.22
CA ASP A 37 -34.41 26.88 29.21
C ASP A 37 -32.96 26.37 29.38
N PHE A 38 -32.01 26.99 28.68
CA PHE A 38 -30.60 26.56 28.69
C PHE A 38 -29.86 26.98 29.97
N SER A 39 -30.40 27.95 30.72
CA SER A 39 -29.88 28.37 32.04
C SER A 39 -29.76 27.20 33.04
N ALA A 40 -30.70 26.25 33.02
CA ALA A 40 -30.68 25.06 33.88
C ALA A 40 -29.73 23.94 33.39
N ALA A 41 -29.38 23.94 32.10
CA ALA A 41 -28.53 22.93 31.46
C ALA A 41 -27.02 23.16 31.68
N SER A 42 -26.64 24.30 32.25
CA SER A 42 -25.27 24.59 32.71
C SER A 42 -24.85 23.76 33.93
N SER A 43 -25.78 23.07 34.59
CA SER A 43 -25.49 22.17 35.71
C SER A 43 -25.05 20.79 35.19
N PRO A 44 -23.82 20.33 35.48
CA PRO A 44 -23.27 19.12 34.87
C PRO A 44 -24.00 17.87 35.38
N ALA A 45 -24.85 17.28 34.53
CA ALA A 45 -25.21 15.88 34.69
C ALA A 45 -23.96 15.02 34.44
N ARG A 46 -23.63 14.15 35.41
CA ARG A 46 -22.44 13.29 35.41
C ARG A 46 -22.26 12.55 34.07
N GLY A 47 -21.21 12.89 33.31
CA GLY A 47 -20.69 12.09 32.21
C GLY A 47 -20.81 12.67 30.80
N ASP A 48 -21.48 13.81 30.60
CA ASP A 48 -21.52 14.47 29.29
C ASP A 48 -20.34 15.44 29.09
N GLU A 49 -19.90 15.59 27.83
CA GLU A 49 -18.86 16.56 27.43
C GLU A 49 -19.22 17.94 27.98
N LYS A 50 -18.31 18.59 28.71
CA LYS A 50 -18.54 19.96 29.20
C LYS A 50 -18.58 20.91 28.00
N PHE A 51 -19.75 21.51 27.78
CA PHE A 51 -19.91 22.57 26.81
C PHE A 51 -19.62 23.91 27.48
N ASP A 52 -18.58 24.58 26.99
CA ASP A 52 -18.21 25.94 27.39
C ASP A 52 -18.50 26.92 26.23
N SER A 53 -18.54 28.23 26.50
CA SER A 53 -18.76 29.28 25.50
C SER A 53 -17.72 29.27 24.35
N GLU A 54 -16.55 28.68 24.58
CA GLU A 54 -15.49 28.53 23.57
C GLU A 54 -15.63 27.28 22.70
N THR A 55 -16.54 26.36 23.01
CA THR A 55 -16.65 25.08 22.28
C THR A 55 -17.05 25.26 20.82
N LEU A 56 -18.00 26.16 20.54
CA LEU A 56 -18.45 26.46 19.19
C LEU A 56 -17.34 27.13 18.35
N PRO A 57 -16.64 28.18 18.84
CA PRO A 57 -15.44 28.70 18.18
C PRO A 57 -14.32 27.66 17.96
N LYS A 58 -14.02 26.83 18.97
CA LYS A 58 -12.98 25.78 18.87
C LYS A 58 -13.35 24.74 17.81
N ARG A 59 -14.59 24.26 17.79
CA ARG A 59 -15.08 23.29 16.80
C ARG A 59 -15.10 23.90 15.40
N TRP A 60 -15.54 25.15 15.25
CA TRP A 60 -15.51 25.87 13.97
C TRP A 60 -14.09 26.00 13.41
N ALA A 61 -13.14 26.47 14.21
CA ALA A 61 -11.74 26.58 13.81
C ALA A 61 -11.12 25.21 13.51
N ALA A 62 -11.44 24.19 14.30
CA ALA A 62 -10.99 22.82 14.06
C ALA A 62 -11.53 22.27 12.74
N THR A 63 -12.82 22.49 12.41
CA THR A 63 -13.38 22.05 11.13
C THR A 63 -12.69 22.70 9.94
N ALA A 64 -12.43 24.01 9.98
CA ALA A 64 -11.72 24.71 8.91
C ALA A 64 -10.27 24.19 8.75
N ARG A 65 -9.56 23.98 9.87
CA ARG A 65 -8.19 23.41 9.86
C ARG A 65 -8.17 21.98 9.33
N LEU A 66 -9.13 21.15 9.73
CA LEU A 66 -9.23 19.76 9.28
C LEU A 66 -9.57 19.71 7.78
N GLN A 67 -10.48 20.56 7.31
CA GLN A 67 -10.77 20.70 5.88
C GLN A 67 -9.52 21.09 5.08
N ALA A 68 -8.76 22.10 5.54
CA ALA A 68 -7.51 22.50 4.90
C ALA A 68 -6.45 21.38 4.90
N ARG A 69 -6.38 20.57 5.96
CA ARG A 69 -5.44 19.44 6.02
C ARG A 69 -5.88 18.30 5.10
N VAL A 70 -7.19 18.03 5.01
CA VAL A 70 -7.73 17.02 4.10
C VAL A 70 -7.44 17.39 2.65
N THR A 71 -7.67 18.64 2.25
CA THR A 71 -7.38 19.09 0.88
C THR A 71 -5.88 19.04 0.57
N ALA A 72 -5.02 19.45 1.52
CA ALA A 72 -3.57 19.35 1.35
C ALA A 72 -3.10 17.90 1.19
N LEU A 73 -3.62 16.97 1.99
CA LEU A 73 -3.29 15.55 1.89
C LEU A 73 -3.82 14.92 0.59
N GLN A 74 -5.02 15.27 0.16
CA GLN A 74 -5.57 14.85 -1.13
C GLN A 74 -4.68 15.30 -2.30
N HIS A 75 -4.21 16.55 -2.26
CA HIS A 75 -3.27 17.07 -3.27
C HIS A 75 -1.93 16.33 -3.25
N GLN A 76 -1.38 16.04 -2.06
CA GLN A 76 -0.12 15.29 -1.95
C GLN A 76 -0.23 13.88 -2.53
N LEU A 77 -1.33 13.16 -2.24
CA LEU A 77 -1.57 11.83 -2.80
C LEU A 77 -1.67 11.87 -4.32
N GLN A 78 -2.44 12.81 -4.86
CA GLN A 78 -2.58 12.98 -6.31
C GLN A 78 -1.23 13.29 -6.98
N GLN A 79 -0.38 14.09 -6.36
CA GLN A 79 0.96 14.39 -6.86
C GLN A 79 1.86 13.15 -6.85
N GLN A 80 1.86 12.37 -5.76
CA GLN A 80 2.65 11.14 -5.68
C GLN A 80 2.22 10.12 -6.74
N GLU A 81 0.91 9.95 -6.94
CA GLU A 81 0.38 9.08 -7.98
C GLU A 81 0.81 9.53 -9.38
N GLN A 82 0.77 10.84 -9.66
CA GLN A 82 1.29 11.38 -10.92
C GLN A 82 2.78 11.10 -11.12
N GLN A 83 3.60 11.22 -10.07
CA GLN A 83 5.04 10.91 -10.16
C GLN A 83 5.29 9.43 -10.44
N LEU A 84 4.55 8.53 -9.79
CA LEU A 84 4.64 7.09 -10.06
C LEU A 84 4.23 6.78 -11.51
N ASN A 85 3.14 7.38 -11.98
CA ASN A 85 2.69 7.20 -13.37
C ASN A 85 3.73 7.67 -14.38
N LEU A 86 4.40 8.79 -14.14
CA LEU A 86 5.50 9.28 -14.98
C LEU A 86 6.70 8.31 -14.99
N PHE A 87 7.09 7.77 -13.84
CA PHE A 87 8.19 6.81 -13.74
C PHE A 87 7.86 5.49 -14.45
N THR A 88 6.65 4.95 -14.24
CA THR A 88 6.17 3.74 -14.91
C THR A 88 6.02 3.94 -16.43
N ALA A 89 5.55 5.11 -16.87
CA ALA A 89 5.48 5.45 -18.29
C ALA A 89 6.88 5.56 -18.93
N ALA A 90 7.85 6.17 -18.24
CA ALA A 90 9.23 6.24 -18.72
C ALA A 90 9.89 4.85 -18.80
N ALA A 91 9.68 3.99 -17.80
CA ALA A 91 10.20 2.62 -17.80
C ALA A 91 9.61 1.77 -18.94
N SER A 92 8.33 1.93 -19.24
CA SER A 92 7.65 1.23 -20.35
C SER A 92 8.01 1.79 -21.73
N ALA A 93 8.24 3.11 -21.84
CA ALA A 93 8.76 3.73 -23.06
C ALA A 93 10.21 3.28 -23.37
N ALA A 94 11.06 3.15 -22.35
CA ALA A 94 12.41 2.61 -22.49
C ALA A 94 12.43 1.13 -22.93
N ALA A 95 11.38 0.36 -22.62
CA ALA A 95 11.23 -1.01 -23.07
C ALA A 95 10.78 -1.12 -24.54
N THR A 96 10.11 -0.08 -25.08
CA THR A 96 9.60 -0.05 -26.46
C THR A 96 10.52 0.66 -27.45
N SER A 97 11.44 1.52 -27.00
CA SER A 97 12.52 2.05 -27.84
C SER A 97 13.64 1.00 -27.99
N SER A 98 13.36 -0.04 -28.77
CA SER A 98 14.25 -1.17 -29.08
C SER A 98 15.41 -0.80 -30.02
N THR A 99 16.19 0.22 -29.67
CA THR A 99 17.52 0.45 -30.23
C THR A 99 18.48 0.78 -29.10
N GLY A 100 19.04 -0.28 -28.50
CA GLY A 100 20.34 -0.22 -27.84
C GLY A 100 20.40 0.40 -26.44
N ALA A 101 19.48 0.06 -25.54
CA ALA A 101 19.73 0.25 -24.10
C ALA A 101 20.59 -0.93 -23.57
N PRO A 102 21.82 -0.70 -23.06
CA PRO A 102 22.65 -1.78 -22.54
C PRO A 102 22.00 -2.36 -21.27
N GLY A 103 21.66 -3.66 -21.30
CA GLY A 103 21.26 -4.41 -20.09
C GLY A 103 19.83 -4.95 -20.05
N LEU A 104 18.98 -4.69 -21.06
CA LEU A 104 17.67 -5.38 -21.11
C LEU A 104 17.80 -6.76 -21.79
N PRO A 105 17.17 -7.82 -21.23
CA PRO A 105 17.15 -9.13 -21.86
C PRO A 105 16.37 -9.07 -23.18
N SER A 106 16.96 -9.57 -24.27
CA SER A 106 16.27 -9.70 -25.54
C SER A 106 15.12 -10.70 -25.44
N PRO A 107 13.97 -10.48 -26.10
CA PRO A 107 12.84 -11.43 -26.07
C PRO A 107 13.16 -12.76 -26.76
N LYS A 108 14.20 -12.79 -27.61
CA LYS A 108 14.68 -14.01 -28.24
C LYS A 108 15.51 -14.81 -27.21
N PRO A 109 15.17 -16.08 -26.94
CA PRO A 109 15.99 -16.92 -26.07
C PRO A 109 17.37 -17.16 -26.70
N SER A 110 18.42 -16.90 -25.94
CA SER A 110 19.81 -17.10 -26.38
C SER A 110 20.20 -18.58 -26.48
N SER A 111 19.58 -19.44 -25.67
CA SER A 111 19.78 -20.89 -25.70
C SER A 111 18.50 -21.62 -25.27
N VAL A 112 18.24 -22.77 -25.88
CA VAL A 112 17.13 -23.66 -25.50
C VAL A 112 17.73 -25.01 -25.12
N ILE A 113 17.54 -25.40 -23.87
CA ILE A 113 18.18 -26.57 -23.29
C ILE A 113 17.11 -27.66 -23.12
N SER A 114 17.09 -28.65 -24.02
CA SER A 114 16.15 -29.78 -23.96
C SER A 114 16.78 -30.99 -23.27
N VAL A 115 17.13 -30.84 -22.00
CA VAL A 115 17.80 -31.91 -21.24
C VAL A 115 16.81 -32.93 -20.67
N GLN A 116 15.57 -32.56 -20.39
CA GLN A 116 14.64 -33.37 -19.58
C GLN A 116 13.28 -33.58 -20.26
N ARG A 117 12.65 -34.74 -20.01
CA ARG A 117 11.30 -35.09 -20.50
C ARG A 117 10.16 -34.64 -19.59
N GLN A 118 10.43 -34.52 -18.29
CA GLN A 118 9.45 -34.13 -17.29
C GLN A 118 9.52 -32.63 -17.00
N PRO A 119 8.41 -32.01 -16.54
CA PRO A 119 8.38 -30.60 -16.18
C PRO A 119 9.48 -30.23 -15.18
N LEU A 120 10.10 -29.07 -15.40
CA LEU A 120 11.00 -28.46 -14.44
C LEU A 120 10.18 -27.61 -13.48
N ILE A 121 10.37 -27.84 -12.18
CA ILE A 121 9.64 -27.16 -11.11
C ILE A 121 10.49 -26.03 -10.53
N CYS A 122 11.81 -26.23 -10.45
CA CYS A 122 12.74 -25.24 -9.92
C CYS A 122 14.09 -25.30 -10.65
N CYS A 123 14.82 -24.19 -10.60
CA CYS A 123 16.18 -24.12 -11.10
C CYS A 123 17.00 -23.12 -10.30
N THR A 124 18.30 -23.37 -10.14
CA THR A 124 19.23 -22.45 -9.48
C THR A 124 20.58 -22.43 -10.19
N PHE A 125 21.17 -21.25 -10.33
CA PHE A 125 22.52 -21.10 -10.86
C PHE A 125 23.54 -21.36 -9.75
N HIS A 126 24.64 -22.01 -10.11
CA HIS A 126 25.78 -22.12 -9.24
C HIS A 126 26.44 -20.72 -9.09
N PRO A 127 26.78 -20.28 -7.86
CA PRO A 127 27.27 -18.91 -7.64
C PRO A 127 28.61 -18.60 -8.32
N LEU A 128 29.47 -19.62 -8.51
CA LEU A 128 30.84 -19.46 -9.04
C LEU A 128 31.12 -20.13 -10.39
N LEU A 129 30.31 -21.10 -10.80
CA LEU A 129 30.59 -21.96 -11.96
C LEU A 129 29.50 -21.76 -12.99
N PRO A 130 29.79 -21.94 -14.30
CA PRO A 130 28.79 -21.90 -15.36
C PRO A 130 27.93 -23.18 -15.33
N GLN A 131 27.21 -23.40 -14.23
CA GLN A 131 26.39 -24.56 -13.99
C GLN A 131 24.99 -24.15 -13.53
N LEU A 132 24.00 -24.91 -13.99
CA LEU A 132 22.61 -24.78 -13.61
C LEU A 132 22.15 -26.10 -12.98
N LEU A 133 21.57 -26.02 -11.79
CA LEU A 133 20.78 -27.10 -11.23
C LEU A 133 19.33 -26.94 -11.67
N ALA A 134 18.72 -28.04 -12.09
CA ALA A 134 17.32 -28.10 -12.49
C ALA A 134 16.63 -29.25 -11.74
N GLY A 135 15.53 -28.95 -11.06
CA GLY A 135 14.72 -29.89 -10.29
C GLY A 135 13.46 -30.26 -11.06
N ALA A 136 13.22 -31.56 -11.14
CA ALA A 136 12.12 -32.16 -11.87
C ALA A 136 10.93 -32.52 -10.99
N ASP A 137 9.77 -32.69 -11.63
CA ASP A 137 8.60 -33.27 -10.97
C ASP A 137 8.77 -34.77 -10.63
N ASP A 138 9.66 -35.47 -11.34
CA ASP A 138 9.95 -36.90 -11.10
C ASP A 138 10.95 -37.17 -9.97
N GLY A 139 11.32 -36.14 -9.19
CA GLY A 139 12.31 -36.24 -8.12
C GLY A 139 13.76 -36.24 -8.60
N SER A 140 14.02 -36.11 -9.91
CA SER A 140 15.37 -36.01 -10.44
C SER A 140 15.91 -34.58 -10.30
N ILE A 141 17.16 -34.47 -9.89
CA ILE A 141 17.92 -33.22 -9.95
C ILE A 141 18.99 -33.38 -11.03
N ARG A 142 19.16 -32.37 -11.89
CA ARG A 142 20.13 -32.42 -12.99
C ARG A 142 21.08 -31.23 -12.93
N VAL A 143 22.36 -31.52 -13.12
CA VAL A 143 23.44 -30.54 -13.24
C VAL A 143 23.71 -30.33 -14.73
N ILE A 144 23.54 -29.10 -15.19
CA ILE A 144 23.72 -28.72 -16.59
C ILE A 144 24.92 -27.77 -16.65
N SER A 145 25.91 -28.10 -17.47
CA SER A 145 27.00 -27.16 -17.82
C SER A 145 26.49 -26.16 -18.84
N LEU A 146 26.87 -24.90 -18.67
CA LEU A 146 26.58 -23.79 -19.58
C LEU A 146 27.83 -23.33 -20.35
N GLU A 147 28.91 -24.10 -20.33
CA GLU A 147 30.11 -23.80 -21.11
C GLU A 147 29.84 -23.91 -22.63
N GLY A 148 30.17 -22.87 -23.41
CA GLY A 148 30.20 -22.95 -24.88
C GLY A 148 29.14 -22.17 -25.68
N GLY A 149 28.43 -21.20 -25.08
CA GLY A 149 27.53 -20.30 -25.82
C GLY A 149 26.18 -20.92 -26.21
N SER A 150 25.54 -20.43 -27.29
CA SER A 150 24.11 -20.68 -27.62
C SER A 150 23.72 -22.16 -27.78
N SER A 151 24.70 -23.04 -28.00
CA SER A 151 24.49 -24.44 -28.37
C SER A 151 25.22 -25.43 -27.45
N GLY A 152 25.89 -24.94 -26.39
CA GLY A 152 26.85 -25.72 -25.58
C GLY A 152 26.29 -26.33 -24.30
N ALA A 153 25.01 -26.17 -23.99
CA ALA A 153 24.48 -26.67 -22.74
C ALA A 153 24.38 -28.19 -22.73
N SER A 154 25.11 -28.83 -21.81
CA SER A 154 25.19 -30.29 -21.71
C SER A 154 24.87 -30.79 -20.30
N LEU A 155 24.21 -31.95 -20.22
CA LEU A 155 23.93 -32.61 -18.95
C LEU A 155 25.24 -33.20 -18.39
N LEU A 156 25.69 -32.70 -17.24
CA LEU A 156 26.87 -33.23 -16.55
C LEU A 156 26.51 -34.44 -15.68
N ARG A 157 25.44 -34.30 -14.89
CA ARG A 157 25.08 -35.30 -13.89
C ARG A 157 23.59 -35.25 -13.58
N SER A 158 23.03 -36.41 -13.24
CA SER A 158 21.70 -36.52 -12.65
C SER A 158 21.79 -37.17 -11.28
N TYR A 159 21.18 -36.54 -10.29
CA TYR A 159 20.95 -37.09 -8.98
C TYR A 159 19.53 -37.62 -8.91
N LYS A 160 19.39 -38.83 -8.36
CA LYS A 160 18.11 -39.44 -8.04
C LYS A 160 18.18 -39.87 -6.58
N GLY A 161 17.24 -39.38 -5.80
CA GLY A 161 17.21 -39.63 -4.35
C GLY A 161 15.87 -39.23 -3.74
N HIS A 162 15.20 -38.22 -4.32
CA HIS A 162 13.84 -37.90 -3.95
C HIS A 162 12.85 -38.88 -4.59
N SER A 163 11.90 -39.36 -3.79
CA SER A 163 10.78 -40.20 -4.27
C SER A 163 9.60 -39.36 -4.79
N ALA A 164 9.69 -38.04 -4.68
CA ALA A 164 8.65 -37.07 -5.05
C ALA A 164 9.29 -35.82 -5.67
N SER A 165 8.44 -34.93 -6.19
CA SER A 165 8.78 -33.67 -6.87
C SER A 165 9.78 -32.80 -6.09
N VAL A 166 10.76 -32.22 -6.80
CA VAL A 166 11.74 -31.29 -6.22
C VAL A 166 11.20 -29.87 -6.32
N THR A 167 10.74 -29.31 -5.21
CA THR A 167 10.08 -27.99 -5.16
C THR A 167 11.05 -26.81 -4.98
N GLY A 168 12.29 -27.07 -4.56
CA GLY A 168 13.27 -26.02 -4.30
C GLY A 168 14.70 -26.54 -4.32
N LEU A 169 15.60 -25.68 -4.77
CA LEU A 169 17.03 -25.92 -4.83
C LEU A 169 17.73 -24.63 -4.39
N ALA A 170 18.80 -24.77 -3.61
CA ALA A 170 19.62 -23.65 -3.20
C ALA A 170 21.08 -24.11 -3.16
N PHE A 171 21.98 -23.20 -3.53
CA PHE A 171 23.40 -23.35 -3.28
C PHE A 171 23.78 -22.53 -2.05
N ASP A 172 24.75 -23.03 -1.29
CA ASP A 172 25.46 -22.21 -0.33
C ASP A 172 26.31 -21.13 -1.07
N PRO A 173 26.68 -20.02 -0.41
CA PRO A 173 27.46 -18.96 -1.04
C PRO A 173 28.82 -19.40 -1.60
N SER A 174 29.42 -20.46 -1.05
CA SER A 174 30.67 -21.05 -1.56
C SER A 174 30.45 -21.98 -2.76
N GLY A 175 29.20 -22.36 -3.06
CA GLY A 175 28.84 -23.28 -4.15
C GLY A 175 29.23 -24.74 -3.90
N ARG A 176 29.62 -25.09 -2.67
CA ARG A 176 30.02 -26.46 -2.34
C ARG A 176 28.82 -27.36 -2.04
N TRP A 177 27.71 -26.80 -1.56
CA TRP A 177 26.52 -27.52 -1.10
C TRP A 177 25.24 -26.96 -1.70
#